data_AF-A0A1H1IWU9-F1
#
_entry.id   AF-A0A1H1IWU9-F1
#
_cell.length_a   1.000
_cell.length_b   1.000
_cell.length_c   1.000
_cell.angle_alpha   90.00
_cell.angle_beta   90.00
_cell.angle_gamma   90.00
#
_symmetry.space_group_name_H-M   'P 1'
#
loop_
_entity.id
_entity.type
_entity.pdbx_description
1 polymer ?
#
loop_
_entity_poly.entity_id
_entity_poly.type
_entity_poly.pdbx_seq_one_letter_code
_entity_poly.pdbx_strand_id
1 'polypeptide(L)'
;MLPESPRDRLEWAITESVVIFGILLFWVGVAAVVTIVARLLTLPLELLDIHLLLLHAEFGRAITGLWGVVVPLTIVTATLYVIVRAGGLLIDYYRREPQRQ
;
A
#
# COMPACT_ATOMS: atom_id res chain seq x y z
N MET A 1 -17.04 -9.10 16.58
CA MET A 1 -16.90 -9.81 17.87
C MET A 1 -15.56 -9.41 18.44
N LEU A 2 -15.53 -8.66 19.56
CA LEU A 2 -14.27 -8.43 20.25
C LEU A 2 -13.77 -9.79 20.76
N PRO A 3 -12.49 -10.16 20.54
CA PRO A 3 -12.07 -11.52 20.82
C PRO A 3 -11.95 -11.74 22.34
N GLU A 4 -12.64 -12.78 22.83
CA GLU A 4 -12.76 -13.13 24.24
C GLU A 4 -11.51 -13.86 24.77
N SER A 5 -10.63 -14.34 23.89
CA SER A 5 -9.35 -14.97 24.24
C SER A 5 -8.14 -14.20 23.67
N PRO A 6 -6.98 -14.20 24.36
CA PRO A 6 -5.76 -13.58 23.86
C PRO A 6 -5.24 -14.21 22.56
N ARG A 7 -5.57 -15.47 22.27
CA ARG A 7 -5.26 -16.12 20.99
C ARG A 7 -6.06 -15.54 19.84
N ASP A 8 -7.36 -15.35 20.02
CA ASP A 8 -8.22 -14.80 18.97
C ASP A 8 -7.86 -13.34 18.65
N ARG A 9 -7.38 -12.58 19.65
CA ARG A 9 -6.84 -11.22 19.43
C ARG A 9 -5.58 -11.23 18.58
N LEU A 10 -4.71 -12.22 18.79
CA LEU A 10 -3.47 -12.35 18.04
C LEU A 10 -3.75 -12.77 16.60
N GLU A 11 -4.61 -13.76 16.38
CA GLU A 11 -5.02 -14.19 15.03
C GLU A 11 -5.70 -13.05 14.25
N TRP A 12 -6.54 -12.27 14.93
CA TRP A 12 -7.14 -11.07 14.35
C TRP A 12 -6.08 -10.04 13.95
N ALA A 13 -5.14 -9.73 14.85
CA ALA A 13 -4.07 -8.76 14.58
C ALA A 13 -3.12 -9.22 13.44
N ILE A 14 -2.82 -10.52 13.37
CA ILE A 14 -2.01 -11.11 12.30
C ILE A 14 -2.73 -10.98 10.97
N THR A 15 -4.01 -11.34 10.92
CA THR A 15 -4.82 -11.25 9.70
C THR A 15 -4.88 -9.81 9.20
N GLU A 16 -5.09 -8.85 10.10
CA GLU A 16 -5.13 -7.43 9.78
C GLU A 16 -3.77 -6.91 9.26
N SER A 17 -2.68 -7.37 9.89
CA SER A 17 -1.32 -7.05 9.48
C SER A 17 -0.99 -7.58 8.07
N VAL A 18 -1.48 -8.77 7.72
CA VAL A 18 -1.32 -9.34 6.36
C VAL A 18 -2.01 -8.47 5.31
N VAL A 19 -3.20 -7.93 5.60
CA VAL A 19 -3.90 -7.06 4.65
C VAL A 19 -3.16 -5.73 4.46
N ILE A 20 -2.72 -5.10 5.56
CA ILE A 20 -1.93 -3.85 5.50
C ILE A 20 -0.61 -4.10 4.75
N PHE A 21 0.05 -5.22 5.03
CA PHE A 21 1.25 -5.62 4.32
C PHE A 21 0.97 -5.84 2.83
N GLY A 22 -0.17 -6.44 2.46
CA GLY A 22 -0.60 -6.60 1.08
C GLY A 22 -0.81 -5.25 0.36
N ILE A 23 -1.41 -4.26 1.03
CA ILE A 23 -1.56 -2.89 0.49
C ILE A 23 -0.19 -2.27 0.19
N LEU A 24 0.76 -2.41 1.13
CA LEU A 24 2.12 -1.93 0.94
C LEU A 24 2.80 -2.66 -0.22
N LEU A 25 2.71 -4.00 -0.26
CA LEU A 25 3.34 -4.82 -1.29
C LEU A 25 2.78 -4.53 -2.68
N PHE A 26 1.47 -4.26 -2.78
CA PHE A 26 0.82 -3.82 -4.02
C PHE A 26 1.45 -2.53 -4.54
N TRP A 27 1.57 -1.51 -3.68
CA TRP A 27 2.14 -0.22 -4.06
C TRP A 27 3.64 -0.28 -4.37
N VAL A 28 4.40 -1.12 -3.67
CA VAL A 28 5.78 -1.45 -4.01
C VAL A 28 5.86 -2.11 -5.39
N GLY A 29 4.94 -3.03 -5.69
CA GLY A 29 4.82 -3.67 -7.01
C GLY A 29 4.53 -2.65 -8.11
N VAL A 30 3.59 -1.74 -7.90
CA VAL A 30 3.31 -0.63 -8.84
C VAL A 30 4.55 0.21 -9.05
N ALA A 31 5.25 0.61 -7.99
CA ALA A 31 6.47 1.40 -8.08
C ALA A 31 7.56 0.66 -8.88
N ALA A 32 7.73 -0.65 -8.64
CA ALA A 32 8.67 -1.49 -9.38
C ALA A 32 8.32 -1.57 -10.86
N VAL A 33 7.05 -1.77 -11.22
CA VAL A 33 6.59 -1.81 -12.61
C VAL A 33 6.84 -0.47 -13.30
N VAL A 34 6.47 0.64 -12.67
CA VAL A 34 6.73 1.99 -13.21
C VAL A 34 8.23 2.19 -13.43
N THR A 35 9.07 1.79 -12.48
CA THR A 35 10.53 1.89 -12.59
C THR A 35 11.08 1.05 -13.74
N ILE A 36 10.60 -0.19 -13.90
CA ILE A 36 11.01 -1.10 -15.00
C ILE A 36 10.61 -0.51 -16.35
N VAL A 37 9.37 -0.05 -16.50
CA VAL A 37 8.87 0.57 -17.74
C VAL A 37 9.68 1.82 -18.07
N ALA A 38 9.91 2.69 -17.10
CA ALA A 38 10.70 3.91 -17.30
C ALA A 38 12.14 3.55 -17.73
N ARG A 39 12.75 2.54 -17.11
CA ARG A 39 14.10 2.08 -17.46
C ARG A 39 14.17 1.46 -18.86
N LEU A 40 13.15 0.70 -19.27
CA LEU A 40 13.03 0.15 -20.62
C LEU A 40 12.94 1.24 -21.69
N LEU A 41 12.23 2.33 -21.39
CA LEU A 41 12.10 3.47 -22.29
C LEU A 41 13.38 4.29 -22.40
N THR A 42 14.16 4.40 -21.32
CA THR A 42 15.42 5.15 -21.33
C THR A 42 16.63 4.36 -21.83
N LEU A 43 16.61 3.03 -21.74
CA LEU A 43 17.67 2.12 -22.20
C LEU A 43 18.15 2.39 -23.64
N PRO A 44 17.26 2.51 -24.65
CA PRO A 44 17.70 2.79 -26.03
C PRO A 44 18.29 4.19 -26.22
N LEU A 45 17.92 5.17 -25.37
CA LEU A 45 18.51 6.52 -25.39
C LEU A 45 19.92 6.50 -24.82
N GLU A 46 20.16 5.67 -23.80
CA GLU A 46 21.48 5.43 -23.20
C GLU A 46 22.45 4.78 -24.21
N LEU A 47 21.95 3.87 -25.06
CA LEU A 47 22.70 3.28 -26.17
C LEU A 47 23.13 4.29 -27.25
N LEU A 48 22.46 5.45 -27.34
CA LEU A 48 22.74 6.49 -28.33
C LEU A 48 23.68 7.59 -27.82
N ASP A 49 24.21 7.47 -26.59
CA ASP A 49 25.17 8.38 -25.94
C ASP A 49 24.69 9.85 -25.80
N ILE A 50 23.37 10.06 -25.87
CA ILE A 50 22.75 11.39 -25.78
C ILE A 50 22.67 11.78 -24.30
N HIS A 51 23.59 12.62 -23.83
CA HIS A 51 23.57 13.28 -22.51
C HIS A 51 23.19 12.38 -21.31
N LEU A 52 23.95 11.29 -21.15
CA LEU A 52 23.75 10.28 -20.09
C LEU A 52 23.67 10.83 -18.66
N LEU A 53 24.48 11.86 -18.35
CA LEU A 53 24.68 12.32 -16.98
C LEU A 53 23.49 13.14 -16.46
N LEU A 54 22.84 13.91 -17.34
CA LEU A 54 21.62 14.67 -17.00
C LEU A 54 20.43 13.73 -16.85
N LEU A 55 20.28 12.76 -17.77
CA LEU A 55 19.19 11.79 -17.76
C LEU A 55 19.21 10.89 -16.51
N HIS A 56 20.40 10.46 -16.07
CA HIS A 56 20.55 9.67 -14.84
C HIS A 56 20.16 10.46 -13.57
N ALA A 57 20.54 11.73 -13.49
CA ALA A 57 20.19 12.59 -12.36
C ALA A 57 18.67 12.87 -12.31
N GLU A 58 18.06 13.13 -13.47
CA GLU A 58 16.61 13.30 -13.64
C GLU A 58 15.85 12.01 -13.27
N PHE A 59 16.35 10.85 -13.68
CA PHE A 59 15.76 9.54 -13.36
C PHE A 59 15.82 9.23 -11.86
N GLY A 60 16.95 9.52 -11.20
CA GLY A 60 17.09 9.38 -9.75
C GLY A 60 16.12 10.28 -8.98
N ARG A 61 15.92 11.53 -9.45
CA ARG A 61 14.89 12.44 -8.92
C ARG A 61 13.47 11.94 -9.17
N ALA A 62 13.20 11.36 -10.34
CA ALA A 62 11.89 10.82 -10.67
C ALA A 62 11.53 9.62 -9.76
N ILE A 63 12.49 8.73 -9.49
CA ILE A 63 12.28 7.60 -8.56
C ILE A 63 12.03 8.10 -7.14
N THR A 64 12.83 9.05 -6.64
CA THR A 64 12.59 9.63 -5.30
C THR A 64 11.26 10.37 -5.22
N GLY A 65 10.86 11.07 -6.30
CA GLY A 65 9.54 11.67 -6.43
C GLY A 65 8.41 10.64 -6.43
N LEU A 66 8.61 9.48 -7.07
CA LEU A 66 7.64 8.38 -7.09
C LEU A 66 7.37 7.87 -5.67
N TRP A 67 8.42 7.70 -4.85
CA TRP A 67 8.26 7.35 -3.43
C TRP A 67 7.50 8.42 -2.64
N GLY A 68 7.70 9.69 -2.99
CA GLY A 68 6.92 10.81 -2.45
C GLY A 68 5.42 10.72 -2.71
N VAL A 69 4.98 9.94 -3.70
CA VAL A 69 3.57 9.70 -4.04
C VAL A 69 3.08 8.34 -3.53
N VAL A 70 3.91 7.30 -3.66
CA VAL A 70 3.60 5.92 -3.24
C VAL A 70 3.36 5.81 -1.75
N VAL A 71 4.19 6.47 -0.92
CA VAL A 71 4.05 6.45 0.54
C VAL A 71 2.72 7.05 1.00
N PRO A 72 2.35 8.30 0.63
CA PRO A 72 1.07 8.86 1.05
C PRO A 72 -0.13 8.09 0.50
N LEU A 73 -0.07 7.57 -0.74
CA LEU A 73 -1.12 6.70 -1.27
C LEU A 73 -1.30 5.44 -0.42
N THR A 74 -0.19 4.78 -0.05
CA THR A 74 -0.20 3.61 0.83
C THR A 74 -0.89 3.94 2.15
N ILE A 75 -0.49 5.05 2.80
CA ILE A 75 -1.07 5.52 4.06
C ILE A 75 -2.58 5.78 3.90
N VAL A 76 -3.00 6.47 2.84
CA VAL A 76 -4.42 6.76 2.59
C VAL A 76 -5.22 5.47 2.39
N THR A 77 -4.73 4.56 1.55
CA THR A 77 -5.41 3.28 1.31
C THR A 77 -5.49 2.40 2.56
N ALA A 78 -4.42 2.31 3.35
CA ALA A 78 -4.41 1.58 4.61
C ALA A 78 -5.37 2.22 5.63
N THR A 79 -5.36 3.55 5.74
CA THR A 79 -6.28 4.28 6.64
C THR A 79 -7.73 4.07 6.24
N LEU A 80 -8.06 4.19 4.95
CA LEU A 80 -9.41 3.96 4.44
C LEU A 80 -9.87 2.53 4.73
N TYR A 81 -9.01 1.54 4.48
CA TYR A 81 -9.27 0.15 4.79
C TYR A 81 -9.61 -0.04 6.28
N VAL A 82 -8.79 0.50 7.19
CA VAL A 82 -9.01 0.41 8.64
C VAL A 82 -10.34 1.07 9.05
N ILE A 83 -10.66 2.26 8.52
CA ILE A 83 -11.91 2.96 8.84
C ILE A 83 -13.13 2.16 8.38
N VAL A 84 -13.12 1.66 7.14
CA VAL A 84 -14.22 0.86 6.59
C VAL A 84 -14.41 -0.43 7.38
N ARG A 85 -13.31 -1.09 7.74
CA ARG A 85 -13.33 -2.32 8.54
C ARG A 85 -13.88 -2.07 9.95
N ALA A 86 -13.42 -1.02 10.62
CA ALA A 86 -13.91 -0.63 11.94
C ALA A 86 -15.40 -0.28 11.90
N GLY A 87 -15.84 0.45 10.86
CA GLY A 87 -17.26 0.75 10.63
C GLY A 87 -18.11 -0.50 10.43
N GLY A 88 -17.63 -1.47 9.64
CA GLY A 88 -18.31 -2.76 9.45
C GLY A 88 -18.46 -3.53 10.77
N LEU A 89 -17.41 -3.58 11.59
CA LEU A 89 -17.46 -4.21 12.91
C LEU A 89 -18.47 -3.53 13.85
N LEU A 90 -18.57 -2.20 13.80
CA LEU A 90 -19.54 -1.43 14.58
C LEU A 90 -20.97 -1.72 14.16
N ILE A 91 -21.24 -1.77 12.85
CA ILE A 91 -22.57 -2.10 12.30
C ILE A 91 -22.96 -3.54 12.68
N ASP A 92 -22.04 -4.49 12.56
CA ASP A 92 -22.27 -5.88 12.94
C ASP A 92 -22.55 -6.04 14.45
N TYR A 93 -21.92 -5.21 15.28
CA TYR A 93 -22.16 -5.18 16.71
C TYR A 93 -23.60 -4.73 17.02
N TYR A 94 -24.01 -3.57 16.49
CA TYR A 94 -25.37 -3.05 16.67
C TYR A 94 -26.46 -3.96 16.09
N ARG A 95 -26.18 -4.67 14.99
CA ARG A 95 -27.14 -5.59 14.36
C ARG A 95 -27.39 -6.86 15.17
N ARG A 96 -26.47 -7.26 16.06
CA ARG A 96 -26.62 -8.46 16.92
C ARG A 96 -27.25 -8.17 18.28
N GLU A 97 -27.26 -6.91 18.72
CA GLU A 97 -27.88 -6.48 19.97
C GLU A 97 -29.44 -6.42 20.02
N PRO A 98 -30.25 -6.55 18.95
CA PRO A 98 -31.72 -6.39 19.10
C PRO A 98 -32.46 -7.56 19.77
N GLN A 99 -31.80 -8.68 20.12
CA GLN A 99 -32.49 -9.91 20.59
C GLN A 99 -32.43 -10.16 22.11
N ARG A 100 -32.00 -9.18 22.92
CA ARG A 100 -32.05 -9.27 24.40
C ARG A 100 -32.95 -8.20 25.02
N GLN A 101 -34.19 -8.11 24.55
CA GLN A 101 -35.29 -7.53 25.32
C GLN A 101 -36.46 -8.49 25.32
#